data_AF-A0AAD0I466-F1
#
_entry.id   AF-A0AAD0I466-F1
#
_cell.length_a   1.000
_cell.length_b   1.000
_cell.length_c   1.000
_cell.angle_alpha   90.00
_cell.angle_beta   90.00
_cell.angle_gamma   90.00
#
_symmetry.space_group_name_H-M   'P 1'
#
loop_
_entity.id
_entity.type
_entity.pdbx_description
1 polymer ?
#
loop_
_entity_poly.entity_id
_entity_poly.type
_entity_poly.pdbx_seq_one_letter_code
_entity_poly.pdbx_strand_id
1 'polypeptide(L)'
;MTAAISAPFSFTEFKQSLSTANKRKLLRWANCELHVVFYRNSSGQELPGLLQVGSQQCYVASSSQDALQKAMSNVKLEDGSEIVIKTLSLAELARNAHLYNLSIQLIDKEDGLTIGRALIQLFGITAILKDNEGNEVIYEADAFFFEPEGDAETLPYGAVQHWRDIELEYTSAREPSGIKALYVFDDQLGWNNPHFPELPDNAKALSELSSSAKAFFEHIRVPPLMSWDEESASTIVPEPPYENSLLAANNLSAFNVLRAMVDQDIVPTVDDITLTIKKDIKHENEPADSPERWEIRVSFTTPMGFNAVFSPDWVEASLCKANTELPDTTGTHLASEKLRERIVNHLAWNFFQHGRSFAKTLFSTDLQGLLPGFIINSYGPFQPDYADERFPCLARFQCGEHGVPVLLLGQNEGNYVCMPLAFEEIPEADVSALVPRRSELISMESKSMLLSARYDRLAIPASLVDFPDHWYQGIRVSNRYLKSKFIFGMRFNTLMTEMENESATTANSSLKWIVVGCAVALIGVILVMNL
;
A
#
# COMPACT_ATOMS: atom_id res chain seq x y z
N MET A 1 -18.92 -14.38 8.47
CA MET A 1 -19.43 -14.99 9.71
C MET A 1 -20.94 -15.10 9.63
N THR A 2 -21.51 -16.26 9.94
CA THR A 2 -22.98 -16.46 9.99
C THR A 2 -23.43 -16.54 11.45
N ALA A 3 -24.65 -16.11 11.75
CA ALA A 3 -25.21 -16.05 13.12
C ALA A 3 -25.55 -17.43 13.74
N ALA A 4 -24.96 -18.53 13.26
CA ALA A 4 -25.34 -19.88 13.64
C ALA A 4 -24.43 -20.46 14.74
N ILE A 5 -25.06 -21.15 15.68
CA ILE A 5 -24.50 -21.87 16.83
C ILE A 5 -23.33 -22.76 16.36
N SER A 6 -22.20 -22.67 17.08
CA SER A 6 -20.98 -23.46 16.88
C SER A 6 -21.31 -24.96 16.85
N ALA A 7 -21.37 -25.53 15.64
CA ALA A 7 -21.39 -26.97 15.48
C ALA A 7 -19.99 -27.53 15.82
N PRO A 8 -19.89 -28.70 16.48
CA PRO A 8 -18.60 -29.28 16.83
C PRO A 8 -17.76 -29.52 15.56
N PHE A 9 -16.49 -29.12 15.60
CA PHE A 9 -15.59 -29.26 14.47
C PHE A 9 -15.32 -30.74 14.15
N SER A 10 -15.66 -31.16 12.93
CA SER A 10 -15.35 -32.49 12.40
C SER A 10 -14.21 -32.39 11.38
N PHE A 11 -13.04 -32.92 11.74
CA PHE A 11 -11.83 -32.85 10.90
C PHE A 11 -12.04 -33.51 9.53
N THR A 12 -12.73 -34.66 9.49
CA THR A 12 -13.07 -35.37 8.24
C THR A 12 -13.99 -34.54 7.35
N GLU A 13 -15.05 -33.95 7.90
CA GLU A 13 -15.97 -33.10 7.13
C GLU A 13 -15.31 -31.80 6.67
N PHE A 14 -14.40 -31.26 7.47
CA PHE A 14 -13.61 -30.11 7.11
C PHE A 14 -12.72 -30.43 5.90
N LYS A 15 -11.94 -31.52 5.95
CA LYS A 15 -11.13 -32.00 4.82
C LYS A 15 -11.97 -32.22 3.56
N GLN A 16 -13.16 -32.83 3.69
CA GLN A 16 -14.06 -33.01 2.56
C GLN A 16 -14.63 -31.68 2.03
N SER A 17 -14.86 -30.70 2.91
CA SER A 17 -15.33 -29.37 2.48
C SER A 17 -14.28 -28.64 1.66
N LEU A 18 -13.00 -28.78 2.00
CA LEU A 18 -11.87 -28.17 1.27
C LEU A 18 -11.79 -28.62 -0.20
N SER A 19 -12.25 -29.83 -0.53
CA SER A 19 -12.24 -30.30 -1.92
C SER A 19 -13.33 -29.67 -2.80
N THR A 20 -14.31 -28.97 -2.22
CA THR A 20 -15.47 -28.46 -2.97
C THR A 20 -15.25 -27.10 -3.62
N ALA A 21 -14.14 -26.41 -3.33
CA ALA A 21 -13.80 -25.04 -3.76
C ALA A 21 -14.89 -23.96 -3.50
N ASN A 22 -15.98 -24.30 -2.81
CA ASN A 22 -17.12 -23.42 -2.58
C ASN A 22 -16.85 -22.52 -1.37
N LYS A 23 -16.44 -21.26 -1.62
CA LYS A 23 -16.12 -20.25 -0.60
C LYS A 23 -17.22 -20.11 0.47
N ARG A 24 -18.50 -20.06 0.06
CA ARG A 24 -19.64 -19.92 0.99
C ARG A 24 -19.78 -21.10 1.94
N LYS A 25 -19.64 -22.33 1.43
CA LYS A 25 -19.65 -23.54 2.26
C LYS A 25 -18.45 -23.61 3.18
N LEU A 26 -17.29 -23.11 2.74
CA LEU A 26 -16.09 -23.08 3.57
C LEU A 26 -16.22 -22.08 4.72
N LEU A 27 -16.78 -20.90 4.47
CA LEU A 27 -16.91 -19.84 5.47
C LEU A 27 -17.74 -20.22 6.71
N ARG A 28 -18.55 -21.28 6.65
CA ARG A 28 -19.23 -21.82 7.84
C ARG A 28 -18.26 -22.32 8.92
N TRP A 29 -17.06 -22.74 8.54
CA TRP A 29 -16.04 -23.28 9.45
C TRP A 29 -15.29 -22.19 10.21
N ALA A 30 -15.39 -20.93 9.79
CA ALA A 30 -14.67 -19.82 10.40
C ALA A 30 -15.02 -19.67 11.90
N ASN A 31 -16.26 -19.93 12.29
CA ASN A 31 -16.71 -19.77 13.67
C ASN A 31 -16.43 -21.01 14.56
N CYS A 32 -15.81 -22.07 14.04
CA CYS A 32 -15.53 -23.25 14.84
C CYS A 32 -14.43 -22.97 15.86
N GLU A 33 -14.63 -23.45 17.09
CA GLU A 33 -13.65 -23.37 18.16
C GLU A 33 -12.57 -24.44 18.01
N LEU A 34 -11.33 -24.03 18.23
CA LEU A 34 -10.14 -24.87 18.21
C LEU A 34 -9.34 -24.63 19.49
N HIS A 35 -8.72 -25.68 19.99
CA HIS A 35 -7.67 -25.59 20.98
C HIS A 35 -6.37 -25.19 20.30
N VAL A 36 -5.72 -24.14 20.80
CA VAL A 36 -4.52 -23.53 20.24
C VAL A 36 -3.43 -23.47 21.30
N VAL A 37 -2.19 -23.73 20.88
CA VAL A 37 -1.02 -23.71 21.75
C VAL A 37 -0.58 -22.26 22.03
N PHE A 38 -0.25 -22.00 23.29
CA PHE A 38 0.45 -20.83 23.78
C PHE A 38 1.63 -21.27 24.63
N TYR A 39 2.68 -20.45 24.68
CA TYR A 39 3.79 -20.58 25.61
C TYR A 39 3.67 -19.48 26.65
N ARG A 40 3.69 -19.85 27.92
CA ARG A 40 3.79 -18.91 29.03
C ARG A 40 5.24 -18.87 29.49
N ASN A 41 5.87 -17.70 29.40
CA ASN A 41 7.25 -17.52 29.83
C ASN A 41 7.36 -17.36 31.36
N SER A 42 8.58 -17.23 31.87
CA SER A 42 8.86 -17.08 33.30
C SER A 42 8.32 -15.78 33.91
N SER A 43 8.03 -14.74 33.11
CA SER A 43 7.36 -13.52 33.57
C SER A 43 5.83 -13.65 33.60
N GLY A 44 5.27 -14.79 33.18
CA GLY A 44 3.84 -15.07 33.13
C GLY A 44 3.14 -14.55 31.87
N GLN A 45 3.88 -13.97 30.92
CA GLN A 45 3.34 -13.52 29.64
C GLN A 45 3.07 -14.73 28.73
N GLU A 46 1.91 -14.71 28.09
CA GLU A 46 1.46 -15.79 27.20
C GLU A 46 1.56 -15.35 25.74
N LEU A 47 2.33 -16.10 24.95
CA LEU A 47 2.52 -15.87 23.52
C LEU A 47 2.03 -17.07 22.72
N PRO A 48 1.41 -16.88 21.54
CA PRO A 48 1.04 -17.98 20.67
C PRO A 48 2.20 -18.92 20.36
N GLY A 49 1.95 -20.23 20.46
CA GLY A 49 2.95 -21.25 20.21
C GLY A 49 3.12 -21.51 18.72
N LEU A 50 4.33 -21.28 18.22
CA LEU A 50 4.69 -21.55 16.84
C LEU A 50 5.52 -22.82 16.73
N LEU A 51 5.25 -23.60 15.67
CA LEU A 51 6.08 -24.72 15.27
C LEU A 51 6.53 -24.55 13.82
N GLN A 52 7.78 -24.94 13.58
CA GLN A 52 8.32 -25.05 12.25
C GLN A 52 7.83 -26.37 11.62
N VAL A 53 7.04 -26.28 10.55
CA VAL A 53 6.58 -27.43 9.76
C VAL A 53 7.15 -27.30 8.34
N GLY A 54 8.17 -28.09 8.03
CA GLY A 54 8.96 -27.90 6.81
C GLY A 54 9.64 -26.53 6.81
N SER A 55 9.41 -25.71 5.77
CA SER A 55 9.95 -24.35 5.66
C SER A 55 9.00 -23.26 6.18
N GLN A 56 7.83 -23.62 6.74
CA GLN A 56 6.83 -22.67 7.21
C GLN A 56 6.74 -22.63 8.73
N GLN A 57 6.57 -21.44 9.28
CA GLN A 57 6.13 -21.25 10.66
C GLN A 57 4.61 -21.34 10.72
N CYS A 58 4.12 -22.15 11.66
CA CYS A 58 2.70 -22.46 11.79
C CYS A 58 2.21 -22.21 13.22
N TYR A 59 1.01 -21.64 13.35
CA TYR A 59 0.22 -21.86 14.55
C TYR A 59 -0.24 -23.31 14.62
N VAL A 60 -0.30 -23.86 15.82
CA VAL A 60 -0.72 -25.24 16.04
C VAL A 60 -2.07 -25.26 16.72
N ALA A 61 -3.02 -25.96 16.10
CA ALA A 61 -4.37 -26.05 16.61
C ALA A 61 -4.95 -27.46 16.45
N SER A 62 -5.91 -27.81 17.29
CA SER A 62 -6.64 -29.07 17.24
C SER A 62 -8.07 -28.88 17.71
N SER A 63 -8.99 -29.74 17.26
CA SER A 63 -10.32 -29.86 17.86
C SER A 63 -10.30 -30.65 19.18
N SER A 64 -9.18 -31.25 19.57
CA SER A 64 -9.02 -32.01 20.81
C SER A 64 -7.82 -31.50 21.61
N GLN A 65 -8.08 -31.05 22.84
CA GLN A 65 -7.03 -30.65 23.78
C GLN A 65 -6.04 -31.79 24.03
N ASP A 66 -6.51 -33.02 24.22
CA ASP A 66 -5.66 -34.19 24.47
C ASP A 66 -4.73 -34.49 23.29
N ALA A 67 -5.24 -34.40 22.05
CA ALA A 67 -4.44 -34.59 20.85
C ALA A 67 -3.34 -33.53 20.74
N LEU A 68 -3.68 -32.27 21.08
CA LEU A 68 -2.73 -31.17 21.10
C LEU A 68 -1.66 -31.33 22.18
N GLN A 69 -2.05 -31.70 23.41
CA GLN A 69 -1.11 -32.00 24.50
C GLN A 69 -0.15 -33.12 24.13
N LYS A 70 -0.66 -34.20 23.52
CA LYS A 70 0.16 -35.31 23.04
C LYS A 70 1.14 -34.85 21.96
N ALA A 71 0.70 -34.04 21.00
CA ALA A 71 1.57 -33.50 19.94
C ALA A 71 2.67 -32.60 20.48
N MET A 72 2.38 -31.84 21.55
CA MET A 72 3.32 -30.90 22.16
C MET A 72 4.25 -31.52 23.20
N SER A 73 4.05 -32.78 23.58
CA SER A 73 4.79 -33.46 24.67
C SER A 73 6.32 -33.52 24.49
N ASN A 74 6.82 -33.45 23.26
CA ASN A 74 8.25 -33.52 22.95
C ASN A 74 8.86 -32.16 22.55
N VAL A 75 8.08 -31.07 22.62
CA VAL A 75 8.57 -29.73 22.26
C VAL A 75 9.50 -29.23 23.36
N LYS A 76 10.72 -28.85 22.96
CA LYS A 76 11.68 -28.22 23.87
C LYS A 76 11.27 -26.77 24.07
N LEU A 77 10.99 -26.41 25.31
CA LEU A 77 10.72 -25.03 25.73
C LEU A 77 11.98 -24.44 26.39
N GLU A 78 12.02 -23.11 26.46
CA GLU A 78 13.02 -22.41 27.27
C GLU A 78 12.81 -22.68 28.77
N ASP A 79 13.88 -22.59 29.54
CA ASP A 79 13.85 -22.84 30.99
C ASP A 79 12.83 -21.92 31.68
N GLY A 80 11.88 -22.53 32.40
CA GLY A 80 10.80 -21.82 33.09
C GLY A 80 9.59 -21.47 32.24
N SER A 81 9.55 -21.88 30.96
CA SER A 81 8.37 -21.74 30.11
C SER A 81 7.48 -22.99 30.19
N GLU A 82 6.17 -22.79 30.06
CA GLU A 82 5.18 -23.88 30.02
C GLU A 82 4.22 -23.76 28.83
N ILE A 83 3.64 -24.89 28.40
CA ILE A 83 2.60 -24.91 27.38
C ILE A 83 1.25 -24.65 28.04
N VAL A 84 0.55 -23.64 27.53
CA VAL A 84 -0.83 -23.32 27.87
C VAL A 84 -1.69 -23.57 26.64
N ILE A 85 -2.86 -24.18 26.81
CA ILE A 85 -3.80 -24.39 25.71
C ILE A 85 -5.01 -23.50 25.94
N LYS A 86 -5.34 -22.70 24.93
CA LYS A 86 -6.51 -21.82 24.92
C LYS A 86 -7.46 -22.18 23.80
N THR A 87 -8.71 -21.77 23.92
CA THR A 87 -9.69 -21.92 22.85
C THR A 87 -9.77 -20.63 22.05
N LEU A 88 -9.66 -20.73 20.73
CA LEU A 88 -9.86 -19.62 19.78
C LEU A 88 -10.77 -20.09 18.63
N SER A 89 -11.46 -19.17 17.98
CA SER A 89 -12.15 -19.48 16.73
C SER A 89 -11.14 -19.66 15.59
N LEU A 90 -11.47 -20.49 14.59
CA LEU A 90 -10.67 -20.60 13.37
C LEU A 90 -10.53 -19.24 12.67
N ALA A 91 -11.57 -18.40 12.70
CA ALA A 91 -11.55 -17.05 12.15
C ALA A 91 -10.50 -16.18 12.85
N GLU A 92 -10.45 -16.21 14.18
CA GLU A 92 -9.48 -15.44 14.95
C GLU A 92 -8.06 -15.93 14.70
N LEU A 93 -7.84 -17.25 14.73
CA LEU A 93 -6.53 -17.83 14.45
C LEU A 93 -6.07 -17.52 13.02
N ALA A 94 -6.96 -17.63 12.04
CA ALA A 94 -6.69 -17.32 10.64
C ALA A 94 -6.45 -15.83 10.40
N ARG A 95 -7.17 -14.94 11.07
CA ARG A 95 -6.91 -13.49 11.02
C ARG A 95 -5.48 -13.19 11.47
N ASN A 96 -5.07 -13.77 12.60
CA ASN A 96 -3.71 -13.63 13.10
C ASN A 96 -2.69 -14.27 12.15
N ALA A 97 -2.95 -15.46 11.63
CA ALA A 97 -2.03 -16.12 10.69
C ALA A 97 -1.84 -15.29 9.41
N HIS A 98 -2.92 -14.66 8.93
CA HIS A 98 -2.88 -13.77 7.78
C HIS A 98 -1.95 -12.57 8.01
N LEU A 99 -2.11 -11.88 9.15
CA LEU A 99 -1.34 -10.68 9.49
C LEU A 99 0.17 -10.94 9.60
N TYR A 100 0.57 -12.10 10.11
CA TYR A 100 1.98 -12.47 10.29
C TYR A 100 2.54 -13.36 9.18
N ASN A 101 1.78 -13.58 8.08
CA ASN A 101 2.17 -14.47 6.98
C ASN A 101 2.57 -15.89 7.46
N LEU A 102 1.83 -16.41 8.42
CA LEU A 102 1.99 -17.75 8.99
C LEU A 102 1.00 -18.73 8.36
N SER A 103 1.28 -20.02 8.51
CA SER A 103 0.32 -21.10 8.21
C SER A 103 -0.39 -21.57 9.49
N ILE A 104 -1.44 -22.38 9.36
CA ILE A 104 -2.06 -23.07 10.50
C ILE A 104 -1.89 -24.56 10.31
N GLN A 105 -1.29 -25.23 11.28
CA GLN A 105 -1.23 -26.68 11.35
C GLN A 105 -2.39 -27.19 12.22
N LEU A 106 -3.39 -27.78 11.58
CA LEU A 106 -4.44 -28.52 12.26
C LEU A 106 -4.00 -29.95 12.52
N ILE A 107 -4.15 -30.42 13.76
CA ILE A 107 -3.82 -31.77 14.20
C ILE A 107 -5.10 -32.48 14.63
N ASP A 108 -5.31 -33.70 14.13
CA ASP A 108 -6.34 -34.62 14.62
C ASP A 108 -5.76 -36.02 14.77
N LYS A 109 -5.56 -36.45 16.02
CA LYS A 109 -4.96 -37.74 16.39
C LYS A 109 -3.59 -37.97 15.74
N GLU A 110 -3.50 -38.80 14.70
CA GLU A 110 -2.26 -39.13 13.96
C GLU A 110 -2.21 -38.45 12.59
N ASP A 111 -3.25 -37.70 12.22
CA ASP A 111 -3.36 -37.01 10.95
C ASP A 111 -3.21 -35.49 11.14
N GLY A 112 -2.80 -34.80 10.09
CA GLY A 112 -2.55 -33.37 10.09
C GLY A 112 -2.99 -32.70 8.80
N LEU A 113 -3.23 -31.40 8.87
CA LEU A 113 -3.54 -30.58 7.72
C LEU A 113 -2.92 -29.19 7.90
N THR A 114 -2.10 -28.78 6.93
CA THR A 114 -1.61 -27.40 6.87
C THR A 114 -2.60 -26.55 6.07
N ILE A 115 -3.17 -25.53 6.70
CA ILE A 115 -3.98 -24.51 6.05
C ILE A 115 -3.03 -23.43 5.51
N GLY A 116 -3.02 -23.25 4.20
CA GLY A 116 -2.21 -22.25 3.52
C GLY A 116 -2.89 -20.88 3.38
N ARG A 117 -2.13 -19.92 2.85
CA ARG A 117 -2.47 -18.49 2.76
C ARG A 117 -3.87 -18.18 2.21
N ALA A 118 -4.30 -18.80 1.11
CA ALA A 118 -5.60 -18.52 0.49
C ALA A 118 -6.80 -18.88 1.40
N LEU A 119 -6.69 -19.99 2.13
CA LEU A 119 -7.71 -20.42 3.08
C LEU A 119 -7.65 -19.59 4.37
N ILE A 120 -6.44 -19.23 4.81
CA ILE A 120 -6.22 -18.33 5.94
C ILE A 120 -6.87 -16.97 5.69
N GLN A 121 -6.68 -16.40 4.50
CA GLN A 121 -7.34 -15.19 4.05
C GLN A 121 -8.86 -15.36 4.09
N LEU A 122 -9.38 -16.43 3.46
CA LEU A 122 -10.81 -16.73 3.43
C LEU A 122 -11.41 -16.82 4.84
N PHE A 123 -10.84 -17.60 5.75
CA PHE A 123 -11.42 -17.79 7.08
C PHE A 123 -11.20 -16.59 8.00
N GLY A 124 -10.06 -15.91 7.89
CA GLY A 124 -9.63 -14.90 8.84
C GLY A 124 -10.24 -13.53 8.60
N ILE A 125 -10.28 -13.11 7.34
CA ILE A 125 -10.58 -11.72 6.96
C ILE A 125 -11.73 -11.60 5.97
N THR A 126 -12.54 -12.65 5.77
CA THR A 126 -13.72 -12.56 4.90
C THR A 126 -15.02 -12.96 5.58
N ALA A 127 -16.13 -12.39 5.12
CA ALA A 127 -17.47 -12.66 5.62
C ALA A 127 -18.53 -12.56 4.53
N ILE A 128 -19.57 -13.39 4.64
CA ILE A 128 -20.82 -13.23 3.90
C ILE A 128 -21.65 -12.17 4.63
N LEU A 129 -21.92 -11.05 3.97
CA LEU A 129 -22.74 -9.94 4.46
C LEU A 129 -23.89 -9.68 3.50
N LYS A 130 -24.89 -8.89 3.93
CA LYS A 130 -25.94 -8.40 3.03
C LYS A 130 -25.60 -6.99 2.55
N ASP A 131 -25.73 -6.75 1.25
CA ASP A 131 -25.63 -5.41 0.70
C ASP A 131 -26.90 -4.58 0.93
N ASN A 132 -26.91 -3.33 0.46
CA ASN A 132 -28.06 -2.42 0.60
C ASN A 132 -29.35 -2.94 -0.07
N GLU A 133 -29.24 -3.87 -1.02
CA GLU A 133 -30.37 -4.49 -1.72
C GLU A 133 -30.81 -5.80 -1.03
N GLY A 134 -30.11 -6.22 0.02
CA GLY A 134 -30.36 -7.44 0.78
C GLY A 134 -29.69 -8.69 0.19
N ASN A 135 -28.88 -8.55 -0.85
CA ASN A 135 -28.16 -9.65 -1.50
C ASN A 135 -26.96 -10.09 -0.65
N GLU A 136 -26.71 -11.39 -0.58
CA GLU A 136 -25.52 -11.90 0.10
C GLU A 136 -24.27 -11.70 -0.76
N VAL A 137 -23.28 -11.02 -0.20
CA VAL A 137 -21.99 -10.68 -0.81
C VAL A 137 -20.86 -11.18 0.08
N ILE A 138 -19.78 -11.72 -0.49
CA ILE A 138 -18.57 -12.04 0.29
C ILE A 138 -17.63 -10.84 0.26
N TYR A 139 -17.48 -10.20 1.42
CA TYR A 139 -16.49 -9.15 1.62
C TYR A 139 -15.20 -9.70 2.22
N GLU A 140 -14.08 -9.17 1.78
CA GLU A 140 -12.79 -9.25 2.44
C GLU A 140 -12.43 -7.90 3.05
N ALA A 141 -11.97 -7.90 4.30
CA ALA A 141 -11.56 -6.69 5.02
C ALA A 141 -10.04 -6.57 5.11
N ASP A 142 -9.54 -5.36 4.91
CA ASP A 142 -8.20 -4.93 5.25
C ASP A 142 -8.29 -3.87 6.35
N ALA A 143 -7.58 -4.06 7.46
CA ALA A 143 -7.64 -3.17 8.62
C ALA A 143 -6.44 -2.23 8.63
N PHE A 144 -6.69 -0.95 8.92
CA PHE A 144 -5.61 0.02 9.03
C PHE A 144 -4.97 -0.02 10.43
N PHE A 145 -3.65 0.17 10.44
CA PHE A 145 -2.81 0.33 11.62
C PHE A 145 -2.35 1.77 11.69
N PHE A 146 -2.23 2.33 12.88
CA PHE A 146 -1.90 3.73 13.07
C PHE A 146 -0.66 3.91 13.94
N GLU A 147 0.17 4.89 13.60
CA GLU A 147 1.33 5.29 14.40
C GLU A 147 0.94 6.44 15.34
N PRO A 148 1.42 6.45 16.59
CA PRO A 148 1.38 7.65 17.42
C PRO A 148 2.19 8.76 16.75
N GLU A 149 1.72 10.00 16.83
CA GLU A 149 2.55 11.16 16.52
C GLU A 149 2.44 12.21 17.64
N GLY A 150 3.58 12.54 18.25
CA GLY A 150 3.66 13.46 19.39
C GLY A 150 2.88 12.97 20.62
N ASP A 151 2.14 13.89 21.25
CA ASP A 151 1.29 13.63 22.43
C ASP A 151 -0.15 13.21 22.06
N ALA A 152 -0.45 12.96 20.78
CA ALA A 152 -1.80 12.63 20.32
C ALA A 152 -2.22 11.20 20.75
N GLU A 153 -3.49 11.04 21.17
CA GLU A 153 -4.06 9.71 21.42
C GLU A 153 -4.03 8.87 20.14
N THR A 154 -3.40 7.70 20.17
CA THR A 154 -3.37 6.77 19.02
C THR A 154 -4.77 6.27 18.67
N LEU A 155 -5.09 6.31 17.38
CA LEU A 155 -6.25 5.60 16.84
C LEU A 155 -6.10 4.08 17.09
N PRO A 156 -7.17 3.40 17.54
CA PRO A 156 -7.10 1.97 17.78
C PRO A 156 -6.92 1.20 16.46
N TYR A 157 -6.25 0.04 16.53
CA TYR A 157 -6.12 -0.87 15.40
C TYR A 157 -7.50 -1.19 14.79
N GLY A 158 -7.62 -1.11 13.47
CA GLY A 158 -8.85 -1.42 12.77
C GLY A 158 -9.99 -0.42 13.01
N ALA A 159 -9.70 0.78 13.54
CA ALA A 159 -10.64 1.90 13.62
C ALA A 159 -11.19 2.29 12.24
N VAL A 160 -10.41 2.05 11.19
CA VAL A 160 -10.84 2.12 9.80
C VAL A 160 -10.52 0.79 9.13
N GLN A 161 -11.43 0.35 8.27
CA GLN A 161 -11.31 -0.89 7.49
C GLN A 161 -11.73 -0.63 6.06
N HIS A 162 -11.05 -1.26 5.11
CA HIS A 162 -11.42 -1.28 3.70
C HIS A 162 -11.97 -2.65 3.33
N TRP A 163 -13.23 -2.71 2.89
CA TRP A 163 -13.93 -3.93 2.54
C TRP A 163 -14.13 -4.03 1.03
N ARG A 164 -13.80 -5.19 0.44
CA ARG A 164 -13.96 -5.46 -1.00
C ARG A 164 -14.81 -6.70 -1.26
N ASP A 165 -15.69 -6.63 -2.24
CA ASP A 165 -16.40 -7.80 -2.75
C ASP A 165 -15.45 -8.72 -3.55
N ILE A 166 -15.31 -9.97 -3.11
CA ILE A 166 -14.39 -10.97 -3.71
C ILE A 166 -15.11 -12.09 -4.49
N GLU A 167 -16.44 -12.02 -4.63
CA GLU A 167 -17.21 -12.93 -5.49
C GLU A 167 -17.40 -12.39 -6.91
N LEU A 168 -17.38 -11.08 -7.07
CA LEU A 168 -17.49 -10.42 -8.39
C LEU A 168 -16.24 -10.58 -9.28
N GLU A 169 -15.14 -11.12 -8.75
CA GLU A 169 -13.87 -11.29 -9.49
C GLU A 169 -13.88 -12.39 -10.58
N TYR A 170 -14.94 -13.21 -10.71
CA TYR A 170 -14.87 -14.48 -11.45
C TYR A 170 -15.85 -14.70 -12.62
N THR A 171 -16.47 -13.64 -13.16
CA THR A 171 -17.24 -13.79 -14.42
C THR A 171 -16.75 -12.84 -15.48
N SER A 172 -16.22 -13.38 -16.58
CA SER A 172 -15.70 -12.68 -17.77
C SER A 172 -16.74 -11.83 -18.53
N ALA A 173 -17.96 -11.69 -17.99
CA ALA A 173 -19.11 -11.03 -18.62
C ALA A 173 -19.56 -9.76 -17.91
N ARG A 174 -18.91 -9.33 -16.81
CA ARG A 174 -19.27 -8.12 -16.06
C ARG A 174 -18.16 -7.09 -16.08
N GLU A 175 -18.55 -5.83 -16.25
CA GLU A 175 -17.63 -4.70 -16.19
C GLU A 175 -17.03 -4.54 -14.78
N PRO A 176 -15.73 -4.21 -14.67
CA PRO A 176 -15.05 -4.00 -13.38
C PRO A 176 -15.67 -2.90 -12.49
N SER A 177 -16.45 -2.00 -13.07
CA SER A 177 -17.24 -0.96 -12.40
C SER A 177 -18.30 -1.51 -11.42
N GLY A 178 -18.54 -2.83 -11.41
CA GLY A 178 -19.45 -3.49 -10.49
C GLY A 178 -18.86 -3.90 -9.13
N ILE A 179 -17.53 -3.85 -8.92
CA ILE A 179 -16.90 -4.25 -7.66
C ILE A 179 -17.23 -3.19 -6.58
N LYS A 180 -18.11 -3.55 -5.65
CA LYS A 180 -18.49 -2.68 -4.52
C LYS A 180 -17.37 -2.73 -3.47
N ALA A 181 -16.57 -1.66 -3.39
CA ALA A 181 -15.64 -1.41 -2.30
C ALA A 181 -16.25 -0.42 -1.30
N LEU A 182 -15.90 -0.55 -0.03
CA LEU A 182 -16.44 0.29 1.05
C LEU A 182 -15.36 0.54 2.11
N TYR A 183 -15.22 1.79 2.53
CA TYR A 183 -14.51 2.12 3.77
C TYR A 183 -15.50 2.13 4.94
N VAL A 184 -15.13 1.51 6.05
CA VAL A 184 -15.92 1.50 7.29
C VAL A 184 -15.08 2.07 8.40
N PHE A 185 -15.64 2.97 9.21
CA PHE A 185 -14.93 3.60 10.31
C PHE A 185 -15.71 3.56 11.63
N ASP A 186 -14.99 3.59 12.74
CA ASP A 186 -15.55 3.72 14.09
C ASP A 186 -15.99 5.16 14.36
N ASP A 187 -17.29 5.43 14.24
CA ASP A 187 -17.89 6.75 14.38
C ASP A 187 -18.01 7.25 15.84
N GLN A 188 -17.53 6.46 16.80
CA GLN A 188 -17.33 6.94 18.19
C GLN A 188 -16.09 7.83 18.32
N LEU A 189 -15.19 7.80 17.33
CA LEU A 189 -13.99 8.63 17.28
C LEU A 189 -14.32 9.96 16.60
N GLY A 190 -13.70 11.05 17.09
CA GLY A 190 -13.93 12.41 16.59
C GLY A 190 -13.24 12.68 15.24
N TRP A 191 -13.73 12.08 14.15
CA TRP A 191 -13.13 12.18 12.80
C TRP A 191 -13.08 13.58 12.18
N ASN A 192 -13.73 14.57 12.79
CA ASN A 192 -13.55 15.99 12.43
C ASN A 192 -12.20 16.56 12.93
N ASN A 193 -11.36 15.77 13.58
CA ASN A 193 -10.04 16.17 14.05
C ASN A 193 -9.06 16.28 12.86
N PRO A 194 -8.48 17.46 12.57
CA PRO A 194 -7.53 17.63 11.47
C PRO A 194 -6.21 16.87 11.64
N HIS A 195 -5.93 16.34 12.83
CA HIS A 195 -4.79 15.47 13.08
C HIS A 195 -5.06 14.00 12.73
N PHE A 196 -6.27 13.63 12.31
CA PHE A 196 -6.55 12.28 11.83
C PHE A 196 -6.40 12.21 10.30
N PRO A 197 -6.09 11.03 9.73
CA PRO A 197 -6.17 10.84 8.29
C PRO A 197 -7.59 11.09 7.78
N GLU A 198 -7.69 11.68 6.59
CA GLU A 198 -8.98 12.04 6.00
C GLU A 198 -9.76 10.79 5.57
N LEU A 199 -11.03 10.69 5.99
CA LEU A 199 -11.92 9.61 5.57
C LEU A 199 -12.34 9.82 4.11
N PRO A 200 -12.44 8.76 3.29
CA PRO A 200 -13.00 8.86 1.95
C PRO A 200 -14.47 9.31 1.98
N ASP A 201 -14.92 10.07 0.99
CA ASP A 201 -16.28 10.61 0.90
C ASP A 201 -17.40 9.55 1.01
N ASN A 202 -17.11 8.32 0.56
CA ASN A 202 -18.04 7.20 0.57
C ASN A 202 -17.87 6.26 1.77
N ALA A 203 -17.10 6.66 2.79
CA ALA A 203 -16.91 5.89 4.00
C ALA A 203 -18.22 5.81 4.80
N LYS A 204 -18.50 4.63 5.38
CA LYS A 204 -19.68 4.38 6.21
C LYS A 204 -19.32 4.28 7.69
N ALA A 205 -20.13 4.91 8.52
CA ALA A 205 -20.01 4.80 9.95
C ALA A 205 -20.38 3.38 10.43
N LEU A 206 -19.68 2.89 11.47
CA LEU A 206 -19.98 1.63 12.11
C LEU A 206 -21.44 1.58 12.59
N SER A 207 -21.96 2.67 13.15
CA SER A 207 -23.34 2.76 13.62
C SER A 207 -24.41 2.53 12.53
N GLU A 208 -24.10 2.81 11.26
CA GLU A 208 -24.98 2.63 10.11
C GLU A 208 -25.05 1.17 9.61
N LEU A 209 -24.10 0.33 10.04
CA LEU A 209 -24.02 -1.05 9.60
C LEU A 209 -25.10 -1.95 10.20
N SER A 210 -25.48 -2.99 9.46
CA SER A 210 -26.31 -4.09 9.96
C SER A 210 -25.60 -4.86 11.08
N SER A 211 -26.35 -5.56 11.95
CA SER A 211 -25.75 -6.28 13.08
C SER A 211 -24.68 -7.30 12.68
N SER A 212 -24.85 -7.99 11.54
CA SER A 212 -23.84 -8.93 11.02
C SER A 212 -22.59 -8.22 10.50
N ALA A 213 -22.76 -7.05 9.88
CA ALA A 213 -21.63 -6.23 9.42
C ALA A 213 -20.89 -5.60 10.61
N LYS A 214 -21.60 -5.12 11.63
CA LYS A 214 -21.00 -4.68 12.91
C LYS A 214 -20.17 -5.79 13.56
N ALA A 215 -20.72 -7.00 13.65
CA ALA A 215 -19.97 -8.14 14.20
C ALA A 215 -18.71 -8.46 13.38
N PHE A 216 -18.75 -8.30 12.05
CA PHE A 216 -17.58 -8.44 11.20
C PHE A 216 -16.53 -7.36 11.45
N PHE A 217 -16.94 -6.09 11.50
CA PHE A 217 -16.05 -4.98 11.84
C PHE A 217 -15.36 -5.22 13.20
N GLU A 218 -16.12 -5.60 14.22
CA GLU A 218 -15.58 -5.86 15.56
C GLU A 218 -14.59 -7.02 15.59
N HIS A 219 -14.87 -8.11 14.89
CA HIS A 219 -13.94 -9.25 14.75
C HIS A 219 -12.61 -8.83 14.13
N ILE A 220 -12.65 -7.96 13.12
CA ILE A 220 -11.46 -7.46 12.45
C ILE A 220 -10.69 -6.47 13.33
N ARG A 221 -11.40 -5.66 14.13
CA ARG A 221 -10.85 -4.64 15.05
C ARG A 221 -10.15 -5.24 16.28
N VAL A 222 -10.39 -6.51 16.62
CA VAL A 222 -9.71 -7.15 17.75
C VAL A 222 -8.18 -7.05 17.57
N PRO A 223 -7.42 -6.52 18.54
CA PRO A 223 -5.97 -6.48 18.44
C PRO A 223 -5.38 -7.86 18.12
N PRO A 224 -4.30 -7.95 17.33
CA PRO A 224 -3.66 -9.23 17.04
C PRO A 224 -3.10 -9.90 18.32
N LEU A 225 -3.08 -11.23 18.34
CA LEU A 225 -2.63 -12.07 19.46
C LEU A 225 -1.12 -12.00 19.73
N MET A 226 -0.36 -11.37 18.83
CA MET A 226 1.09 -11.34 18.89
C MET A 226 1.60 -9.89 18.89
N SER A 227 1.97 -9.39 20.06
CA SER A 227 3.24 -8.67 20.11
C SER A 227 4.30 -9.77 20.05
N TRP A 228 4.80 -10.11 18.86
CA TRP A 228 6.23 -10.45 18.84
C TRP A 228 6.93 -9.26 19.51
N ASP A 229 8.16 -9.42 19.95
CA ASP A 229 9.01 -8.24 19.92
C ASP A 229 9.08 -7.80 18.44
N GLU A 230 8.04 -7.09 17.97
CA GLU A 230 8.20 -5.74 17.48
C GLU A 230 8.99 -5.03 18.59
N GLU A 231 10.28 -5.38 18.73
CA GLU A 231 11.27 -4.34 18.59
C GLU A 231 10.67 -3.53 17.45
N SER A 232 10.11 -2.37 17.78
CA SER A 232 10.35 -1.24 16.93
C SER A 232 11.80 -1.44 16.57
N ALA A 233 12.09 -1.98 15.37
CA ALA A 233 13.38 -1.81 14.77
C ALA A 233 13.38 -0.30 14.68
N SER A 234 13.82 0.32 15.79
CA SER A 234 13.54 1.70 16.09
C SER A 234 14.45 2.33 15.10
N THR A 235 13.87 2.68 13.95
CA THR A 235 14.66 2.89 12.77
C THR A 235 15.68 3.93 13.15
N ILE A 236 16.95 3.56 13.08
CA ILE A 236 17.99 4.39 13.67
C ILE A 236 18.00 5.65 12.83
N VAL A 237 17.42 6.72 13.36
CA VAL A 237 17.41 8.01 12.68
C VAL A 237 18.87 8.47 12.62
N PRO A 238 19.44 8.67 11.42
CA PRO A 238 20.82 9.12 11.30
C PRO A 238 21.03 10.45 12.03
N GLU A 239 22.21 10.64 12.64
CA GLU A 239 22.64 11.93 13.18
C GLU A 239 23.62 12.63 12.20
N PRO A 240 23.40 13.92 11.83
CA PRO A 240 22.22 14.72 12.16
C PRO A 240 20.97 14.26 11.38
N PRO A 241 19.76 14.49 11.93
CA PRO A 241 18.52 14.19 11.22
C PRO A 241 18.37 15.07 9.97
N TYR A 242 17.49 14.67 9.05
CA TYR A 242 17.17 15.49 7.89
C TYR A 242 16.59 16.84 8.33
N GLU A 243 17.12 17.91 7.74
CA GLU A 243 16.69 19.29 7.94
C GLU A 243 16.12 19.84 6.63
N ASN A 244 15.12 20.72 6.73
CA ASN A 244 14.56 21.42 5.58
C ASN A 244 14.23 22.86 5.99
N SER A 245 14.79 23.84 5.29
CA SER A 245 14.60 25.25 5.68
C SER A 245 13.17 25.79 5.47
N LEU A 246 12.32 25.06 4.75
CA LEU A 246 10.90 25.42 4.55
C LEU A 246 10.02 24.95 5.71
N LEU A 247 10.51 24.00 6.53
CA LEU A 247 9.75 23.36 7.60
C LEU A 247 10.45 23.56 8.95
N ALA A 248 9.65 23.69 10.01
CA ALA A 248 10.19 23.70 11.36
C ALA A 248 10.67 22.29 11.77
N ALA A 249 11.71 22.19 12.60
CA ALA A 249 12.33 20.90 12.97
C ALA A 249 11.35 19.93 13.65
N ASN A 250 10.38 20.43 14.42
CA ASN A 250 9.32 19.63 15.03
C ASN A 250 8.41 18.94 13.99
N ASN A 251 8.18 19.57 12.84
CA ASN A 251 7.39 19.02 11.72
C ASN A 251 8.14 17.90 10.97
N LEU A 252 9.43 17.70 11.24
CA LEU A 252 10.24 16.66 10.60
C LEU A 252 10.44 15.42 11.49
N SER A 253 9.87 15.39 12.70
CA SER A 253 10.13 14.30 13.65
C SER A 253 9.65 12.93 13.15
N ALA A 254 8.37 12.75 12.82
CA ALA A 254 7.89 11.48 12.24
C ALA A 254 8.40 11.27 10.82
N PHE A 255 8.59 12.35 10.05
CA PHE A 255 9.17 12.25 8.71
C PHE A 255 10.55 11.62 8.76
N ASN A 256 11.39 12.00 9.73
CA ASN A 256 12.73 11.44 9.89
C ASN A 256 12.73 9.94 10.19
N VAL A 257 11.76 9.45 10.97
CA VAL A 257 11.59 8.01 11.24
C VAL A 257 11.22 7.26 9.94
N LEU A 258 10.28 7.81 9.17
CA LEU A 258 9.86 7.22 7.90
C LEU A 258 10.98 7.29 6.85
N ARG A 259 11.67 8.43 6.73
CA ARG A 259 12.82 8.62 5.83
C ARG A 259 13.93 7.62 6.15
N ALA A 260 14.26 7.42 7.42
CA ALA A 260 15.24 6.42 7.82
C ALA A 260 14.80 5.01 7.42
N MET A 261 13.50 4.70 7.45
CA MET A 261 13.00 3.38 7.02
C MET A 261 13.14 3.22 5.51
N VAL A 262 12.81 4.25 4.74
CA VAL A 262 13.02 4.26 3.28
C VAL A 262 14.50 4.09 2.94
N ASP A 263 15.38 4.80 3.63
CA ASP A 263 16.84 4.76 3.41
C ASP A 263 17.45 3.39 3.78
N GLN A 264 17.01 2.77 4.88
CA GLN A 264 17.58 1.50 5.36
C GLN A 264 16.98 0.26 4.70
N ASP A 265 15.68 0.27 4.43
CA ASP A 265 14.96 -0.93 4.01
C ASP A 265 14.57 -0.94 2.53
N ILE A 266 14.50 0.23 1.87
CA ILE A 266 13.93 0.36 0.53
C ILE A 266 14.99 0.77 -0.49
N VAL A 267 15.68 1.88 -0.27
CA VAL A 267 16.60 2.46 -1.26
C VAL A 267 18.03 1.97 -0.98
N PRO A 268 18.63 1.16 -1.87
CA PRO A 268 19.98 0.63 -1.65
C PRO A 268 21.05 1.71 -1.88
N THR A 269 22.32 1.30 -1.87
CA THR A 269 23.45 2.18 -2.22
C THR A 269 23.40 2.57 -3.70
N VAL A 270 24.13 3.63 -4.09
CA VAL A 270 24.15 4.12 -5.49
C VAL A 270 24.52 3.07 -6.51
N ASP A 271 25.41 2.14 -6.13
CA ASP A 271 25.91 1.07 -7.00
C ASP A 271 24.83 0.05 -7.39
N ASP A 272 23.72 0.03 -6.64
CA ASP A 272 22.58 -0.87 -6.86
C ASP A 272 21.38 -0.16 -7.51
N ILE A 273 21.47 1.15 -7.75
CA ILE A 273 20.42 1.93 -8.40
C ILE A 273 20.74 2.10 -9.87
N THR A 274 19.89 1.52 -10.71
CA THR A 274 20.06 1.49 -12.16
C THR A 274 19.13 2.46 -12.86
N LEU A 275 19.68 3.30 -13.74
CA LEU A 275 18.96 4.09 -14.73
C LEU A 275 19.11 3.43 -16.11
N THR A 276 18.02 2.93 -16.66
CA THR A 276 17.98 2.43 -18.05
C THR A 276 17.40 3.50 -18.96
N ILE A 277 18.22 3.98 -19.90
CA ILE A 277 17.88 5.05 -20.84
C ILE A 277 17.80 4.49 -22.25
N LYS A 278 16.62 4.57 -22.87
CA LYS A 278 16.38 4.13 -24.25
C LYS A 278 15.99 5.32 -25.11
N LYS A 279 16.40 5.30 -26.38
CA LYS A 279 15.86 6.25 -27.36
C LYS A 279 14.41 5.92 -27.62
N ASP A 280 13.57 6.95 -27.53
CA ASP A 280 12.19 6.82 -27.98
C ASP A 280 12.17 6.58 -29.50
N ILE A 281 11.21 5.77 -29.95
CA ILE A 281 11.05 5.47 -31.37
C ILE A 281 10.30 6.65 -31.98
N LYS A 282 10.99 7.44 -32.83
CA LYS A 282 10.33 8.52 -33.59
C LYS A 282 9.10 7.97 -34.30
N HIS A 283 7.92 8.52 -33.99
CA HIS A 283 6.71 8.16 -34.70
C HIS A 283 6.73 8.74 -36.12
N GLU A 284 6.19 8.02 -37.11
CA GLU A 284 6.24 8.41 -38.53
C GLU A 284 5.63 9.80 -38.82
N ASN A 285 4.78 10.31 -37.92
CA ASN A 285 4.10 11.60 -38.03
C ASN A 285 4.83 12.76 -37.33
N GLU A 286 5.98 12.51 -36.69
CA GLU A 286 6.72 13.57 -36.01
C GLU A 286 7.55 14.41 -36.99
N PRO A 287 7.56 15.75 -36.84
CA PRO A 287 8.46 16.62 -37.59
C PRO A 287 9.92 16.16 -37.52
N ALA A 288 10.66 16.30 -38.62
CA ALA A 288 12.06 15.83 -38.70
C ALA A 288 12.97 16.49 -37.64
N ASP A 289 12.63 17.73 -37.25
CA ASP A 289 13.27 18.58 -36.25
C ASP A 289 12.78 18.34 -34.82
N SER A 290 11.88 17.37 -34.59
CA SER A 290 11.45 17.01 -33.23
C SER A 290 12.67 16.64 -32.37
N PRO A 291 12.77 17.20 -31.15
CA PRO A 291 13.90 16.95 -30.29
C PRO A 291 13.96 15.46 -29.90
N GLU A 292 15.17 14.95 -29.69
CA GLU A 292 15.37 13.57 -29.24
C GLU A 292 14.77 13.38 -27.84
N ARG A 293 13.91 12.38 -27.68
CA ARG A 293 13.33 11.98 -26.39
C ARG A 293 13.89 10.66 -25.92
N TRP A 294 14.10 10.54 -24.62
CA TRP A 294 14.58 9.34 -23.97
C TRP A 294 13.53 8.83 -22.98
N GLU A 295 13.27 7.53 -23.03
CA GLU A 295 12.58 6.80 -21.96
C GLU A 295 13.62 6.47 -20.88
N ILE A 296 13.43 7.00 -19.68
CA ILE A 296 14.31 6.76 -18.52
C ILE A 296 13.54 5.92 -17.51
N ARG A 297 14.08 4.77 -17.16
CA ARG A 297 13.52 3.87 -16.14
C ARG A 297 14.48 3.73 -14.97
N VAL A 298 13.98 4.00 -13.76
CA VAL A 298 14.69 3.75 -12.51
C VAL A 298 14.28 2.38 -11.97
N SER A 299 15.26 1.57 -11.58
CA SER A 299 15.03 0.28 -10.94
C SER A 299 16.18 -0.09 -9.99
N PHE A 300 15.87 -0.83 -8.94
CA PHE A 300 16.87 -1.32 -7.99
C PHE A 300 16.40 -2.56 -7.24
N THR A 301 17.34 -3.36 -6.73
CA THR A 301 17.05 -4.39 -5.75
C THR A 301 17.15 -3.77 -4.35
N THR A 302 16.08 -3.84 -3.58
CA THR A 302 16.05 -3.24 -2.23
C THR A 302 16.97 -4.00 -1.27
N PRO A 303 17.39 -3.39 -0.14
CA PRO A 303 18.08 -4.10 0.94
C PRO A 303 17.34 -5.35 1.46
N MET A 304 16.02 -5.40 1.29
CA MET A 304 15.18 -6.56 1.61
C MET A 304 15.17 -7.66 0.53
N GLY A 305 15.89 -7.48 -0.57
CA GLY A 305 16.11 -8.50 -1.60
C GLY A 305 15.01 -8.65 -2.65
N PHE A 306 14.11 -7.66 -2.81
CA PHE A 306 13.12 -7.66 -3.90
C PHE A 306 13.41 -6.52 -4.90
N ASN A 307 12.98 -6.69 -6.14
CA ASN A 307 13.16 -5.67 -7.18
C ASN A 307 12.05 -4.62 -7.12
N ALA A 308 12.44 -3.35 -7.09
CA ALA A 308 11.57 -2.21 -7.29
C ALA A 308 11.74 -1.70 -8.73
N VAL A 309 10.64 -1.67 -9.48
CA VAL A 309 10.60 -1.18 -10.86
C VAL A 309 9.53 -0.10 -10.94
N PHE A 310 9.95 1.11 -11.28
CA PHE A 310 9.07 2.27 -11.39
C PHE A 310 8.64 2.49 -12.84
N SER A 311 7.51 3.18 -13.00
CA SER A 311 7.06 3.63 -14.32
C SER A 311 8.14 4.50 -14.97
N PRO A 312 8.41 4.31 -16.28
CA PRO A 312 9.37 5.16 -16.97
C PRO A 312 8.87 6.60 -17.07
N ASP A 313 9.81 7.53 -17.22
CA ASP A 313 9.57 8.93 -17.54
C ASP A 313 10.17 9.26 -18.91
N TRP A 314 9.58 10.22 -19.61
CA TRP A 314 9.99 10.63 -20.96
C TRP A 314 10.59 12.02 -20.93
N VAL A 315 11.90 12.08 -21.16
CA VAL A 315 12.69 13.30 -21.00
C VAL A 315 13.32 13.69 -22.33
N GLU A 316 13.32 14.98 -22.66
CA GLU A 316 14.11 15.46 -23.79
C GLU A 316 15.60 15.25 -23.50
N ALA A 317 16.32 14.62 -24.43
CA ALA A 317 17.72 14.26 -24.26
C ALA A 317 18.62 15.46 -23.91
N SER A 318 18.29 16.65 -24.41
CA SER A 318 19.00 17.89 -24.11
C SER A 318 18.92 18.26 -22.62
N LEU A 319 17.76 18.08 -21.99
CA LEU A 319 17.52 18.37 -20.57
C LEU A 319 18.23 17.36 -19.67
N CYS A 320 18.23 16.08 -20.06
CA CYS A 320 18.97 15.04 -19.35
C CYS A 320 20.48 15.35 -19.37
N LYS A 321 21.04 15.64 -20.56
CA LYS A 321 22.46 15.98 -20.75
C LYS A 321 22.89 17.27 -20.04
N ALA A 322 21.96 18.20 -19.81
CA ALA A 322 22.22 19.44 -19.11
C ALA A 322 22.31 19.26 -17.58
N ASN A 323 21.84 18.12 -17.04
CA ASN A 323 21.93 17.83 -15.61
C ASN A 323 23.22 17.06 -15.30
N THR A 324 24.04 17.56 -14.37
CA THR A 324 25.32 16.93 -14.01
C THR A 324 25.16 15.61 -13.25
N GLU A 325 24.00 15.38 -12.63
CA GLU A 325 23.71 14.14 -11.88
C GLU A 325 23.01 13.07 -12.73
N LEU A 326 22.72 13.36 -14.00
CA LEU A 326 22.08 12.42 -14.92
C LEU A 326 23.03 12.01 -16.05
N PRO A 327 22.85 10.81 -16.62
CA PRO A 327 23.67 10.38 -17.74
C PRO A 327 23.45 11.22 -19.01
N ASP A 328 24.51 11.41 -19.77
CA ASP A 328 24.53 12.15 -21.04
C ASP A 328 24.40 11.25 -22.28
N THR A 329 24.23 9.94 -22.06
CA THR A 329 24.20 8.90 -23.08
C THR A 329 23.12 7.87 -22.79
N THR A 330 22.70 7.13 -23.82
CA THR A 330 21.75 6.02 -23.68
C THR A 330 22.44 4.75 -23.19
N GLY A 331 21.71 3.86 -22.55
CA GLY A 331 22.25 2.61 -22.00
C GLY A 331 21.84 2.41 -20.54
N THR A 332 22.61 1.61 -19.83
CA THR A 332 22.40 1.31 -18.42
C THR A 332 23.47 2.03 -17.61
N HIS A 333 23.03 2.85 -16.66
CA HIS A 333 23.90 3.71 -15.85
C HIS A 333 23.58 3.55 -14.37
N LEU A 334 24.55 3.87 -13.52
CA LEU A 334 24.36 3.93 -12.06
C LEU A 334 23.88 5.32 -11.65
N ALA A 335 23.17 5.41 -10.53
CA ALA A 335 22.78 6.70 -9.96
C ALA A 335 23.98 7.43 -9.34
N SER A 336 23.91 8.75 -9.25
CA SER A 336 24.78 9.53 -8.38
C SER A 336 24.28 9.53 -6.93
N GLU A 337 25.13 9.90 -5.97
CA GLU A 337 24.72 10.04 -4.56
C GLU A 337 23.63 11.11 -4.38
N LYS A 338 23.71 12.21 -5.13
CA LYS A 338 22.68 13.25 -5.07
C LYS A 338 21.34 12.77 -5.63
N LEU A 339 21.36 11.97 -6.69
CA LEU A 339 20.14 11.35 -7.21
C LEU A 339 19.58 10.30 -6.23
N ARG A 340 20.43 9.46 -5.61
CA ARG A 340 20.01 8.52 -4.56
C ARG A 340 19.31 9.24 -3.42
N GLU A 341 19.97 10.26 -2.86
CA GLU A 341 19.41 11.05 -1.76
C GLU A 341 18.08 11.70 -2.16
N ARG A 342 17.98 12.17 -3.41
CA ARG A 342 16.72 12.68 -3.96
C ARG A 342 15.63 11.60 -4.01
N ILE A 343 15.94 10.38 -4.44
CA ILE A 343 15.02 9.24 -4.46
C ILE A 343 14.53 8.91 -3.03
N VAL A 344 15.43 8.86 -2.05
CA VAL A 344 15.08 8.63 -0.63
C VAL A 344 14.05 9.66 -0.16
N ASN A 345 14.35 10.94 -0.33
CA ASN A 345 13.46 12.01 0.13
C ASN A 345 12.14 12.04 -0.64
N HIS A 346 12.16 11.76 -1.94
CA HIS A 346 10.97 11.73 -2.78
C HIS A 346 10.02 10.60 -2.35
N LEU A 347 10.52 9.37 -2.20
CA LEU A 347 9.74 8.23 -1.71
C LEU A 347 9.24 8.46 -0.27
N ALA A 348 10.09 9.00 0.61
CA ALA A 348 9.70 9.28 1.99
C ALA A 348 8.53 10.26 2.06
N TRP A 349 8.54 11.35 1.28
CA TRP A 349 7.43 12.30 1.27
C TRP A 349 6.15 11.74 0.64
N ASN A 350 6.26 10.93 -0.42
CA ASN A 350 5.10 10.23 -0.97
C ASN A 350 4.49 9.28 0.07
N PHE A 351 5.32 8.46 0.74
CA PHE A 351 4.85 7.58 1.81
C PHE A 351 4.23 8.38 2.96
N PHE A 352 4.82 9.52 3.30
CA PHE A 352 4.33 10.40 4.36
C PHE A 352 2.93 10.92 4.05
N GLN A 353 2.66 11.28 2.79
CA GLN A 353 1.34 11.68 2.32
C GLN A 353 0.38 10.49 2.19
N HIS A 354 0.82 9.33 1.70
CA HIS A 354 0.01 8.11 1.68
C HIS A 354 -0.42 7.70 3.10
N GLY A 355 0.42 7.94 4.11
CA GLY A 355 0.08 7.72 5.51
C GLY A 355 -1.12 8.56 6.00
N ARG A 356 -1.48 9.62 5.29
CA ARG A 356 -2.58 10.54 5.64
C ARG A 356 -3.86 10.28 4.86
N SER A 357 -3.85 9.32 3.94
CA SER A 357 -5.00 8.92 3.14
C SER A 357 -5.26 7.42 3.29
N PHE A 358 -6.53 7.02 3.25
CA PHE A 358 -6.91 5.62 3.18
C PHE A 358 -7.01 5.09 1.74
N ALA A 359 -6.89 5.98 0.75
CA ALA A 359 -6.95 5.60 -0.65
C ALA A 359 -5.80 4.65 -1.01
N LYS A 360 -6.12 3.55 -1.69
CA LYS A 360 -5.09 2.66 -2.23
C LYS A 360 -4.31 3.42 -3.28
N THR A 361 -3.00 3.49 -3.12
CA THR A 361 -2.14 4.23 -4.04
C THR A 361 -1.22 3.30 -4.83
N LEU A 362 -1.01 3.64 -6.09
CA LEU A 362 -0.07 2.97 -6.97
C LEU A 362 1.33 3.53 -6.72
N PHE A 363 2.16 2.78 -5.99
CA PHE A 363 3.53 3.19 -5.71
C PHE A 363 4.45 3.22 -6.95
N SER A 364 4.02 2.71 -8.11
CA SER A 364 4.81 2.71 -9.36
C SER A 364 5.10 4.12 -9.88
N THR A 365 4.27 5.08 -9.53
CA THR A 365 4.38 6.48 -9.99
C THR A 365 5.11 7.37 -9.00
N ASP A 366 5.55 6.84 -7.86
CA ASP A 366 6.14 7.63 -6.77
C ASP A 366 7.51 8.24 -7.11
N LEU A 367 8.05 8.02 -8.31
CA LEU A 367 9.24 8.74 -8.80
C LEU A 367 8.91 9.67 -9.99
N GLN A 368 7.64 9.87 -10.33
CA GLN A 368 7.25 10.84 -11.35
C GLN A 368 7.64 12.26 -10.93
N GLY A 369 8.01 13.09 -11.89
CA GLY A 369 8.49 14.45 -11.62
C GLY A 369 9.91 14.53 -11.03
N LEU A 370 10.55 13.40 -10.69
CA LEU A 370 11.95 13.36 -10.21
C LEU A 370 12.95 13.87 -11.25
N LEU A 371 12.67 13.62 -12.52
CA LEU A 371 13.56 13.91 -13.65
C LEU A 371 13.21 15.27 -14.30
N PRO A 372 14.13 15.88 -15.07
CA PRO A 372 13.83 17.06 -15.87
C PRO A 372 12.64 16.81 -16.80
N GLY A 373 11.89 17.87 -17.12
CA GLY A 373 10.74 17.73 -18.02
C GLY A 373 10.01 19.03 -18.24
N PHE A 374 9.01 19.01 -19.10
CA PHE A 374 8.21 20.21 -19.37
C PHE A 374 7.26 20.52 -18.23
N ILE A 375 7.16 21.80 -17.89
CA ILE A 375 6.15 22.28 -16.95
C ILE A 375 4.85 22.44 -17.71
N ILE A 376 3.79 21.80 -17.24
CA ILE A 376 2.51 21.67 -17.95
C ILE A 376 1.89 23.03 -18.26
N ASN A 377 1.99 23.96 -17.32
CA ASN A 377 1.43 25.30 -17.44
C ASN A 377 2.50 26.39 -17.63
N SER A 378 3.65 26.04 -18.21
CA SER A 378 4.66 26.99 -18.67
C SER A 378 5.10 26.67 -20.10
N TYR A 379 5.90 27.55 -20.69
CA TYR A 379 6.57 27.30 -21.98
C TYR A 379 7.98 26.73 -21.81
N GLY A 380 8.53 26.79 -20.60
CA GLY A 380 9.88 26.34 -20.29
C GLY A 380 9.93 24.96 -19.64
N PRO A 381 11.07 24.26 -19.76
CA PRO A 381 11.34 23.05 -19.00
C PRO A 381 11.65 23.38 -17.53
N PHE A 382 11.47 22.39 -16.67
CA PHE A 382 11.97 22.36 -15.31
C PHE A 382 13.25 21.51 -15.25
N GLN A 383 14.28 22.09 -14.63
CA GLN A 383 15.53 21.39 -14.33
C GLN A 383 15.63 21.23 -12.80
N PRO A 384 15.52 20.02 -12.25
CA PRO A 384 15.70 19.80 -10.82
C PRO A 384 17.15 20.08 -10.42
N ASP A 385 17.32 20.91 -9.38
CA ASP A 385 18.59 21.05 -8.67
C ASP A 385 18.65 20.01 -7.57
N TYR A 386 19.39 18.91 -7.81
CA TYR A 386 19.52 17.83 -6.85
C TYR A 386 20.31 18.20 -5.60
N ALA A 387 21.06 19.30 -5.61
CA ALA A 387 21.78 19.81 -4.45
C ALA A 387 20.91 20.70 -3.54
N ASP A 388 19.75 21.17 -4.00
CA ASP A 388 18.83 21.97 -3.18
C ASP A 388 18.06 21.08 -2.20
N GLU A 389 18.52 21.03 -0.96
CA GLU A 389 17.99 20.18 0.13
C GLU A 389 16.59 20.58 0.60
N ARG A 390 16.10 21.75 0.18
CA ARG A 390 14.71 22.18 0.42
C ARG A 390 13.69 21.32 -0.31
N PHE A 391 14.12 20.60 -1.35
CA PHE A 391 13.26 19.78 -2.18
C PHE A 391 13.72 18.32 -2.22
N PRO A 392 12.81 17.35 -2.39
CA PRO A 392 11.37 17.55 -2.39
C PRO A 392 10.83 17.81 -0.97
N CYS A 393 9.65 18.41 -0.90
CA CYS A 393 8.96 18.71 0.35
C CYS A 393 7.45 18.63 0.15
N LEU A 394 6.72 18.02 1.08
CA LEU A 394 5.26 18.08 1.07
C LEU A 394 4.82 19.53 1.31
N ALA A 395 3.75 19.96 0.64
CA ALA A 395 3.11 21.24 0.88
C ALA A 395 1.64 21.18 0.45
N ARG A 396 0.86 22.19 0.83
CA ARG A 396 -0.51 22.35 0.38
C ARG A 396 -0.60 23.43 -0.69
N PHE A 397 -1.24 23.11 -1.79
CA PHE A 397 -1.71 24.09 -2.77
C PHE A 397 -3.15 24.49 -2.46
N GLN A 398 -3.37 25.78 -2.18
CA GLN A 398 -4.69 26.30 -1.85
C GLN A 398 -5.47 26.69 -3.12
N CYS A 399 -6.61 26.03 -3.34
CA CYS A 399 -7.57 26.28 -4.41
C CYS A 399 -8.97 26.51 -3.83
N GLY A 400 -9.33 27.78 -3.57
CA GLY A 400 -10.62 28.09 -2.94
C GLY A 400 -10.74 27.45 -1.55
N GLU A 401 -11.73 26.58 -1.36
CA GLU A 401 -11.89 25.77 -0.15
C GLU A 401 -11.03 24.47 -0.17
N HIS A 402 -10.51 24.07 -1.33
CA HIS A 402 -9.73 22.85 -1.51
C HIS A 402 -8.26 23.05 -1.11
N GLY A 403 -7.73 22.10 -0.35
CA GLY A 403 -6.33 22.04 0.07
C GLY A 403 -5.60 20.86 -0.56
N VAL A 404 -5.09 21.03 -1.77
CA VAL A 404 -4.50 19.94 -2.55
C VAL A 404 -3.10 19.60 -2.02
N PRO A 405 -2.82 18.35 -1.63
CA PRO A 405 -1.47 17.93 -1.30
C PRO A 405 -0.59 17.90 -2.55
N VAL A 406 0.57 18.57 -2.49
CA VAL A 406 1.55 18.61 -3.57
C VAL A 406 2.94 18.29 -3.03
N LEU A 407 3.73 17.60 -3.83
CA LEU A 407 5.17 17.45 -3.61
C LEU A 407 5.89 18.57 -4.34
N LEU A 408 6.52 19.49 -3.62
CA LEU A 408 7.36 20.53 -4.20
C LEU A 408 8.64 19.87 -4.73
N LEU A 409 8.93 20.02 -6.02
CA LEU A 409 10.07 19.41 -6.70
C LEU A 409 11.24 20.39 -6.86
N GLY A 410 10.95 21.69 -6.90
CA GLY A 410 11.92 22.77 -7.03
C GLY A 410 11.27 24.14 -7.19
N GLN A 411 12.07 25.16 -7.51
CA GLN A 411 11.60 26.51 -7.84
C GLN A 411 11.93 26.87 -9.29
N ASN A 412 11.03 27.60 -9.94
CA ASN A 412 11.24 28.21 -11.24
C ASN A 412 10.58 29.58 -11.32
N GLU A 413 11.38 30.64 -11.52
CA GLU A 413 10.91 32.03 -11.72
C GLU A 413 9.90 32.52 -10.65
N GLY A 414 10.14 32.21 -9.38
CA GLY A 414 9.27 32.62 -8.26
C GLY A 414 8.03 31.72 -8.04
N ASN A 415 7.85 30.70 -8.87
CA ASN A 415 6.89 29.62 -8.66
C ASN A 415 7.59 28.41 -8.04
N TYR A 416 6.84 27.60 -7.30
CA TYR A 416 7.22 26.22 -7.04
C TYR A 416 6.81 25.36 -8.23
N VAL A 417 7.67 24.44 -8.64
CA VAL A 417 7.29 23.33 -9.52
C VAL A 417 6.93 22.16 -8.62
N CYS A 418 5.76 21.58 -8.82
CA CYS A 418 5.24 20.54 -7.93
C CYS A 418 4.49 19.44 -8.67
N MET A 419 4.34 18.31 -7.99
CA MET A 419 3.52 17.18 -8.41
C MET A 419 2.31 17.07 -7.46
N PRO A 420 1.05 17.12 -7.94
CA PRO A 420 -0.12 16.82 -7.13
C PRO A 420 -0.10 15.37 -6.65
N LEU A 421 -0.44 15.18 -5.38
CA LEU A 421 -0.51 13.88 -4.71
C LEU A 421 -1.95 13.40 -4.49
N ALA A 422 -2.93 14.25 -4.78
CA ALA A 422 -4.35 13.90 -4.85
C ALA A 422 -4.88 14.22 -6.26
N PHE A 423 -5.72 13.32 -6.78
CA PHE A 423 -6.34 13.46 -8.09
C PHE A 423 -7.76 13.95 -7.94
N GLU A 424 -7.95 15.24 -8.17
CA GLU A 424 -9.19 15.95 -7.87
C GLU A 424 -9.62 16.81 -9.06
N GLU A 425 -10.93 17.00 -9.16
CA GLU A 425 -11.55 17.95 -10.08
C GLU A 425 -11.85 19.25 -9.33
N ILE A 426 -11.10 20.31 -9.65
CA ILE A 426 -11.21 21.60 -8.95
C ILE A 426 -12.03 22.56 -9.79
N PRO A 427 -13.15 23.09 -9.28
CA PRO A 427 -13.97 24.04 -10.02
C PRO A 427 -13.17 25.26 -10.47
N GLU A 428 -13.47 25.78 -11.66
CA GLU A 428 -12.79 26.95 -12.22
C GLU A 428 -12.77 28.13 -11.23
N ALA A 429 -13.87 28.35 -10.50
CA ALA A 429 -14.01 29.45 -9.54
C ALA A 429 -12.97 29.41 -8.41
N ASP A 430 -12.50 28.21 -8.05
CA ASP A 430 -11.56 27.98 -6.95
C ASP A 430 -10.10 28.02 -7.40
N VAL A 431 -9.85 27.94 -8.71
CA VAL A 431 -8.51 28.07 -9.28
C VAL A 431 -8.14 29.55 -9.39
N SER A 432 -7.16 29.97 -8.59
CA SER A 432 -6.65 31.35 -8.56
C SER A 432 -6.18 31.84 -9.94
N ALA A 433 -6.52 33.08 -10.28
CA ALA A 433 -6.06 33.74 -11.51
C ALA A 433 -4.53 33.94 -11.58
N LEU A 434 -3.82 33.77 -10.45
CA LEU A 434 -2.35 33.83 -10.40
C LEU A 434 -1.69 32.58 -10.97
N VAL A 435 -2.41 31.46 -11.11
CA VAL A 435 -1.85 30.22 -11.65
C VAL A 435 -1.42 30.45 -13.12
N PRO A 436 -0.14 30.19 -13.46
CA PRO A 436 0.35 30.34 -14.83
C PRO A 436 -0.51 29.55 -15.82
N ARG A 437 -0.79 30.16 -16.98
CA ARG A 437 -1.59 29.56 -18.08
C ARG A 437 -2.89 28.91 -17.60
N ARG A 438 -3.53 29.45 -16.54
CA ARG A 438 -4.78 28.93 -15.97
C ARG A 438 -5.82 28.54 -17.01
N SER A 439 -6.04 29.36 -18.02
CA SER A 439 -7.03 29.10 -19.08
C SER A 439 -6.79 27.80 -19.85
N GLU A 440 -5.57 27.29 -19.88
CA GLU A 440 -5.21 26.04 -20.55
C GLU A 440 -5.32 24.82 -19.63
N LEU A 441 -5.28 25.04 -18.31
CA LEU A 441 -5.52 24.02 -17.30
C LEU A 441 -7.01 23.76 -17.09
N ILE A 442 -7.85 24.75 -17.37
CA ILE A 442 -9.31 24.64 -17.23
C ILE A 442 -9.90 23.97 -18.48
N SER A 443 -10.54 22.83 -18.27
CA SER A 443 -11.35 22.18 -19.29
C SER A 443 -12.59 23.03 -19.62
N MET A 444 -12.80 23.28 -20.91
CA MET A 444 -13.95 24.03 -21.41
C MET A 444 -15.27 23.30 -21.19
N GLU A 445 -15.25 21.97 -21.15
CA GLU A 445 -16.44 21.12 -21.00
C GLU A 445 -16.88 21.03 -19.54
N SER A 446 -15.95 20.69 -18.64
CA SER A 446 -16.23 20.45 -17.22
C SER A 446 -16.13 21.70 -16.36
N LYS A 447 -15.59 22.82 -16.90
CA LYS A 447 -15.38 24.08 -16.17
C LYS A 447 -14.55 23.87 -14.90
N SER A 448 -13.52 23.03 -15.01
CA SER A 448 -12.69 22.60 -13.89
C SER A 448 -11.25 22.33 -14.33
N MET A 449 -10.33 22.41 -13.38
CA MET A 449 -8.97 21.90 -13.51
C MET A 449 -8.95 20.45 -13.05
N LEU A 450 -8.53 19.54 -13.92
CA LEU A 450 -8.40 18.12 -13.59
C LEU A 450 -6.96 17.83 -13.16
N LEU A 451 -6.74 17.69 -11.85
CA LEU A 451 -5.47 17.19 -11.33
C LEU A 451 -5.43 15.68 -11.53
N SER A 452 -4.55 15.23 -12.41
CA SER A 452 -4.42 13.80 -12.76
C SER A 452 -3.01 13.31 -12.52
N ALA A 453 -2.81 12.00 -12.53
CA ALA A 453 -1.48 11.37 -12.45
C ALA A 453 -0.51 11.81 -13.56
N ARG A 454 -1.01 12.47 -14.62
CA ARG A 454 -0.15 13.03 -15.67
C ARG A 454 0.40 14.41 -15.31
N TYR A 455 -0.05 15.01 -14.21
CA TYR A 455 0.39 16.34 -13.78
C TYR A 455 1.67 16.28 -12.95
N ASP A 456 2.74 15.73 -13.49
CA ASP A 456 3.97 15.51 -12.73
C ASP A 456 4.79 16.78 -12.48
N ARG A 457 4.57 17.86 -13.27
CA ARG A 457 5.28 19.15 -13.15
C ARG A 457 4.34 20.34 -13.40
N LEU A 458 3.72 20.83 -12.33
CA LEU A 458 2.85 22.01 -12.33
C LEU A 458 3.55 23.19 -11.66
N ALA A 459 3.60 24.36 -12.31
CA ALA A 459 4.08 25.58 -11.70
C ALA A 459 2.97 26.28 -10.92
N ILE A 460 3.22 26.53 -9.63
CA ILE A 460 2.29 27.17 -8.71
C ILE A 460 2.99 28.37 -8.06
N PRO A 461 2.35 29.56 -8.06
CA PRO A 461 2.89 30.72 -7.34
C PRO A 461 3.14 30.40 -5.88
N ALA A 462 4.30 30.77 -5.35
CA ALA A 462 4.68 30.49 -3.97
C ALA A 462 3.68 31.06 -2.94
N SER A 463 2.94 32.12 -3.29
CA SER A 463 1.89 32.72 -2.45
C SER A 463 0.63 31.87 -2.28
N LEU A 464 0.46 30.82 -3.10
CA LEU A 464 -0.66 29.87 -3.02
C LEU A 464 -0.27 28.56 -2.33
N VAL A 465 0.96 28.48 -1.83
CA VAL A 465 1.52 27.30 -1.17
C VAL A 465 1.75 27.60 0.29
N ASP A 466 1.27 26.72 1.17
CA ASP A 466 1.56 26.77 2.60
C ASP A 466 1.87 25.38 3.19
N PHE A 467 2.27 25.36 4.46
CA PHE A 467 2.75 24.19 5.18
C PHE A 467 1.98 24.03 6.49
N PRO A 468 0.75 23.49 6.45
CA PRO A 468 -0.09 23.39 7.64
C PRO A 468 0.49 22.36 8.65
N ASP A 469 0.75 22.79 9.88
CA ASP A 469 1.40 21.95 10.91
C ASP A 469 0.72 20.59 11.16
N HIS A 470 -0.61 20.54 11.10
CA HIS A 470 -1.37 19.29 11.31
C HIS A 470 -1.12 18.24 10.22
N TRP A 471 -0.59 18.61 9.05
CA TRP A 471 -0.13 17.64 8.03
C TRP A 471 1.16 16.93 8.44
N TYR A 472 1.91 17.55 9.35
CA TYR A 472 3.21 17.07 9.82
C TYR A 472 3.18 16.53 11.23
N GLN A 473 2.11 16.75 12.00
CA GLN A 473 2.01 16.38 13.42
C GLN A 473 0.70 15.61 13.72
N GLY A 474 0.33 14.67 12.86
CA GLY A 474 -0.96 13.99 12.91
C GLY A 474 -0.82 12.46 12.91
N ILE A 475 -1.84 11.76 13.41
CA ILE A 475 -1.87 10.31 13.34
C ILE A 475 -1.86 9.87 11.88
N ARG A 476 -1.08 8.85 11.58
CA ARG A 476 -0.92 8.31 10.23
C ARG A 476 -1.15 6.82 10.22
N VAL A 477 -1.47 6.30 9.05
CA VAL A 477 -1.32 4.88 8.76
C VAL A 477 0.14 4.47 8.96
N SER A 478 0.35 3.31 9.58
CA SER A 478 1.67 2.92 10.04
C SER A 478 2.72 2.73 8.96
N ASN A 479 3.96 3.06 9.30
CA ASN A 479 5.11 2.92 8.40
C ASN A 479 5.26 1.47 7.94
N ARG A 480 4.99 0.51 8.84
CA ARG A 480 4.97 -0.92 8.51
C ARG A 480 3.89 -1.27 7.48
N TYR A 481 2.68 -0.73 7.63
CA TYR A 481 1.61 -0.95 6.66
C TYR A 481 2.00 -0.39 5.30
N LEU A 482 2.49 0.87 5.25
CA LEU A 482 2.95 1.52 4.03
C LEU A 482 4.07 0.73 3.34
N LYS A 483 5.10 0.32 4.09
CA LYS A 483 6.18 -0.53 3.60
C LYS A 483 5.66 -1.86 3.02
N SER A 484 4.74 -2.54 3.72
CA SER A 484 4.13 -3.78 3.23
C SER A 484 3.37 -3.57 1.91
N LYS A 485 2.60 -2.48 1.79
CA LYS A 485 1.88 -2.13 0.57
C LYS A 485 2.80 -1.77 -0.58
N PHE A 486 3.88 -1.02 -0.31
CA PHE A 486 4.91 -0.72 -1.29
C PHE A 486 5.55 -2.01 -1.84
N ILE A 487 6.00 -2.92 -0.95
CA ILE A 487 6.61 -4.20 -1.35
C ILE A 487 5.65 -5.00 -2.25
N PHE A 488 4.38 -5.07 -1.84
CA PHE A 488 3.36 -5.75 -2.63
C PHE A 488 3.19 -5.10 -4.01
N GLY A 489 3.08 -3.76 -4.07
CA GLY A 489 2.97 -3.01 -5.32
C GLY A 489 4.16 -3.22 -6.25
N MET A 490 5.38 -3.17 -5.74
CA MET A 490 6.59 -3.36 -6.54
C MET A 490 6.74 -4.78 -7.10
N ARG A 491 6.43 -5.80 -6.29
CA ARG A 491 6.41 -7.19 -6.76
C ARG A 491 5.35 -7.39 -7.85
N PHE A 492 4.21 -6.74 -7.69
CA PHE A 492 3.17 -6.76 -8.70
C PHE A 492 3.62 -6.11 -10.02
N ASN A 493 4.23 -4.92 -9.96
CA ASN A 493 4.76 -4.23 -11.14
C ASN A 493 5.84 -5.06 -11.86
N THR A 494 6.69 -5.74 -11.10
CA THR A 494 7.72 -6.63 -11.65
C THR A 494 7.07 -7.78 -12.44
N LEU A 495 6.10 -8.47 -11.84
CA LEU A 495 5.33 -9.53 -12.50
C LEU A 495 4.63 -9.01 -13.76
N MET A 496 4.04 -7.82 -13.70
CA MET A 496 3.41 -7.19 -14.85
C MET A 496 4.39 -6.92 -15.99
N THR A 497 5.55 -6.36 -15.67
CA THR A 497 6.61 -6.08 -16.64
C THR A 497 7.15 -7.36 -17.28
N GLU A 498 7.32 -8.44 -16.49
CA GLU A 498 7.72 -9.76 -16.99
C GLU A 498 6.67 -10.32 -17.96
N MET A 499 5.39 -10.26 -17.61
CA MET A 499 4.29 -10.71 -18.47
C MET A 499 4.20 -9.91 -19.77
N GLU A 500 4.40 -8.59 -19.72
CA GLU A 500 4.43 -7.73 -20.91
C GLU A 500 5.61 -8.08 -21.83
N ASN A 501 6.80 -8.29 -21.27
CA ASN A 501 7.99 -8.68 -22.03
C ASN A 501 7.85 -10.09 -22.65
N GLU A 502 7.23 -11.04 -21.92
CA GLU A 502 6.87 -12.35 -22.46
C GLU A 502 5.85 -12.22 -23.59
N SER A 503 4.86 -11.33 -23.48
CA SER A 503 3.88 -11.09 -24.53
C SER A 503 4.52 -10.47 -25.79
N ALA A 504 5.50 -9.58 -25.62
CA ALA A 504 6.25 -8.96 -26.71
C ALA A 504 7.16 -9.96 -27.44
N THR A 505 7.75 -10.92 -26.71
CA THR A 505 8.61 -11.98 -27.28
C THR A 505 7.83 -13.14 -27.88
N THR A 506 6.62 -13.43 -27.40
CA THR A 506 5.73 -14.49 -27.91
C THR A 506 4.76 -14.06 -29.01
N ALA A 507 4.86 -12.81 -29.49
CA ALA A 507 4.02 -12.21 -30.54
C ALA A 507 3.95 -13.00 -31.87
N ASN A 508 4.77 -14.04 -32.05
CA ASN A 508 4.80 -14.95 -33.21
C ASN A 508 4.11 -16.33 -33.04
N SER A 509 3.38 -16.62 -31.94
CA SER A 509 2.73 -17.94 -31.76
C SER A 509 1.23 -17.91 -31.38
N SER A 510 0.51 -18.98 -31.72
CA SER A 510 -0.95 -19.16 -31.56
C SER A 510 -1.42 -19.38 -30.12
N LEU A 511 -0.52 -19.44 -29.14
CA LEU A 511 -0.83 -19.38 -27.68
C LEU A 511 -1.40 -18.00 -27.25
N LYS A 512 -1.42 -17.03 -28.18
CA LYS A 512 -1.95 -15.66 -28.13
C LYS A 512 -3.22 -15.47 -27.30
N TRP A 513 -4.26 -16.27 -27.50
CA TRP A 513 -5.58 -15.95 -26.92
C TRP A 513 -5.74 -16.40 -25.47
N ILE A 514 -4.96 -17.40 -25.04
CA ILE A 514 -5.06 -17.96 -23.69
C ILE A 514 -4.20 -17.14 -22.72
N VAL A 515 -2.97 -16.79 -23.12
CA VAL A 515 -2.07 -15.97 -22.29
C VAL A 515 -2.54 -14.52 -22.22
N VAL A 516 -2.94 -13.90 -23.34
CA VAL A 516 -3.50 -12.54 -23.33
C VAL A 516 -4.87 -12.51 -22.65
N GLY A 517 -5.69 -13.55 -22.78
CA GLY A 517 -6.97 -13.66 -22.07
C GLY A 517 -6.80 -13.77 -20.54
N CYS A 518 -5.83 -14.55 -20.08
CA CYS A 518 -5.49 -14.64 -18.66
C CYS A 518 -4.78 -13.38 -18.14
N ALA A 519 -3.92 -12.75 -18.94
CA ALA A 519 -3.22 -11.53 -18.58
C ALA A 519 -4.15 -10.32 -18.52
N VAL A 520 -5.06 -10.14 -19.50
CA VAL A 520 -6.05 -9.06 -19.49
C VAL A 520 -7.07 -9.25 -18.37
N ALA A 521 -7.44 -10.49 -18.04
CA ALA A 521 -8.24 -10.78 -16.86
C ALA A 521 -7.48 -10.46 -15.57
N LEU A 522 -6.18 -10.79 -15.45
CA LEU A 522 -5.34 -10.41 -14.30
C LEU A 522 -5.15 -8.88 -14.20
N ILE A 523 -4.90 -8.20 -15.32
CA ILE A 523 -4.67 -6.75 -15.42
C ILE A 523 -5.94 -5.98 -15.08
N GLY A 524 -7.09 -6.40 -15.62
CA GLY A 524 -8.39 -5.84 -15.26
C GLY A 524 -8.74 -6.10 -13.79
N VAL A 525 -8.34 -7.25 -13.24
CA VAL A 525 -8.45 -7.57 -11.82
C VAL A 525 -7.56 -6.65 -10.99
N ILE A 526 -6.29 -6.42 -11.34
CA ILE A 526 -5.37 -5.68 -10.47
C ILE A 526 -5.44 -4.15 -10.63
N LEU A 527 -5.72 -3.61 -11.81
CA LEU A 527 -5.99 -2.18 -11.98
C LEU A 527 -7.24 -1.73 -11.21
N VAL A 528 -8.23 -2.62 -11.05
CA VAL A 528 -9.42 -2.35 -10.23
C VAL A 528 -9.22 -2.76 -8.76
N MET A 529 -8.25 -3.61 -8.44
CA MET A 529 -7.84 -3.88 -7.05
C MET A 529 -7.16 -2.68 -6.36
N ASN A 530 -6.71 -1.67 -7.12
CA ASN A 530 -5.90 -0.53 -6.67
C ASN A 530 -6.37 0.86 -7.15
N LEU A 531 -7.52 0.97 -7.82
CA LEU A 531 -8.22 2.24 -8.06
C LEU A 531 -9.35 2.43 -7.04
#